data_AF-A0AAW6C485-F1
#
_entry.id   AF-A0AAW6C485-F1
#
_cell.length_a   1.000
_cell.length_b   1.000
_cell.length_c   1.000
_cell.angle_alpha   90.00
_cell.angle_beta   90.00
_cell.angle_gamma   90.00
#
_symmetry.space_group_name_H-M   'P 1'
#
loop_
_entity.id
_entity.type
_entity.pdbx_description
1 polymer ?
#
loop_
_entity_poly.entity_id
_entity_poly.type
_entity_poly.pdbx_seq_one_letter_code
_entity_poly.pdbx_strand_id
1 'polypeptide(L)'
;MNKDVIDFKAYEYLGRSGAAAMQGRLPQAKRDATTLLVLYRLQSRAASQELTEKREEMRALYRSLRKAESAGISFPLGTQRLSKLLEEYRAAEGKLAEVGKDICLALDFWQSTGATLDDLCNLCNRDPEQVREELDPTEKLFSEMVFAHNLDYKDPRNAGWVEYEIDAPLTHAVKAHWIDLVRHTESGRKAAHEAFKSVFPEIAENALTVVTDADGIQHLIDKDGVDVGTVDE
;
A
#
# COMPACT_ATOMS: atom_id res chain seq x y z
N MET A 1 14.73 18.85 3.07
CA MET A 1 14.61 18.02 4.29
C MET A 1 15.76 17.03 4.29
N ASN A 2 16.56 16.93 5.35
CA ASN A 2 17.72 16.04 5.36
C ASN A 2 17.25 14.61 5.68
N LYS A 3 17.06 13.79 4.64
CA LYS A 3 16.53 12.43 4.73
C LYS A 3 17.34 11.56 5.70
N ASP A 4 18.66 11.67 5.66
CA ASP A 4 19.57 10.90 6.52
C ASP A 4 19.35 11.19 8.01
N VAL A 5 19.02 12.44 8.36
CA VAL A 5 18.71 12.83 9.73
C VAL A 5 17.40 12.19 10.20
N ILE A 6 16.39 12.13 9.32
CA ILE A 6 15.11 11.50 9.65
C ILE A 6 15.29 9.99 9.82
N ASP A 7 16.01 9.35 8.92
CA ASP A 7 16.30 7.91 8.98
C ASP A 7 17.06 7.59 10.27
N PHE A 8 18.12 8.36 10.59
CA PHE A 8 18.86 8.19 11.85
C PHE A 8 17.96 8.37 13.09
N LYS A 9 17.08 9.39 13.08
CA LYS A 9 16.16 9.64 14.19
C LYS A 9 15.10 8.55 14.32
N ALA A 10 14.61 7.99 13.21
CA ALA A 10 13.66 6.89 13.25
C ALA A 10 14.29 5.68 13.95
N TYR A 11 15.53 5.31 13.61
CA TYR A 11 16.25 4.24 14.31
C TYR A 11 16.48 4.54 15.80
N GLU A 12 16.84 5.79 16.15
CA GLU A 12 17.00 6.20 17.55
C GLU A 12 15.69 6.01 18.35
N TYR A 13 14.57 6.50 17.84
CA TYR A 13 13.28 6.43 18.54
C TYR A 13 12.69 5.02 18.55
N LEU A 14 12.96 4.20 17.53
CA LEU A 14 12.65 2.77 17.55
C LEU A 14 13.38 2.06 18.70
N GLY A 15 14.69 2.28 18.83
CA GLY A 15 15.48 1.68 19.91
C GLY A 15 15.05 2.17 21.29
N ARG A 16 14.80 3.47 21.43
CA ARG A 16 14.34 4.08 22.70
C ARG A 16 12.98 3.56 23.14
N SER A 17 12.02 3.49 22.21
CA SER A 17 10.67 3.04 22.52
C SER A 17 10.66 1.56 22.92
N GLY A 18 11.40 0.70 22.19
CA GLY A 18 11.57 -0.71 22.52
C GLY A 18 12.25 -0.94 23.87
N ALA A 19 13.34 -0.21 24.16
CA ALA A 19 14.04 -0.29 25.44
C ALA A 19 13.16 0.15 26.62
N ALA A 20 12.39 1.23 26.44
CA ALA A 20 11.45 1.71 27.45
C ALA A 20 10.35 0.67 27.72
N ALA A 21 9.77 0.08 26.68
CA ALA A 21 8.75 -0.96 26.82
C ALA A 21 9.30 -2.19 27.56
N MET A 22 10.51 -2.62 27.23
CA MET A 22 11.15 -3.78 27.87
C MET A 22 11.47 -3.58 29.35
N GLN A 23 11.60 -2.33 29.78
CA GLN A 23 11.79 -1.96 31.17
C GLN A 23 10.47 -1.66 31.90
N GLY A 24 9.32 -1.93 31.27
CA GLY A 24 7.99 -1.65 31.83
C GLY A 24 7.63 -0.16 31.87
N ARG A 25 8.42 0.71 31.24
CA ARG A 25 8.20 2.18 31.21
C ARG A 25 7.24 2.56 30.08
N LEU A 26 6.03 2.00 30.11
CA LEU A 26 5.03 2.16 29.04
C LEU A 26 4.71 3.61 28.69
N PRO A 27 4.55 4.57 29.64
CA PRO A 27 4.32 5.97 29.28
C PRO A 27 5.46 6.63 28.51
N GLN A 28 6.70 6.17 28.72
CA GLN A 28 7.84 6.62 27.92
C GLN A 28 7.82 5.97 26.55
N ALA A 29 7.60 4.64 26.49
CA ALA A 29 7.52 3.91 25.23
C ALA A 29 6.44 4.49 24.30
N LYS A 30 5.26 4.81 24.86
CA LYS A 30 4.16 5.47 24.15
C LYS A 30 4.60 6.80 23.52
N ARG A 31 5.26 7.67 24.30
CA ARG A 31 5.74 8.98 23.81
C ARG A 31 6.81 8.83 22.73
N ASP A 32 7.80 7.96 22.95
CA ASP A 32 8.87 7.72 21.97
C ASP A 32 8.31 7.10 20.67
N ALA A 33 7.31 6.21 20.76
CA ALA A 33 6.59 5.64 19.62
C ALA A 33 5.73 6.69 18.88
N THR A 34 5.10 7.64 19.58
CA THR A 34 4.43 8.78 18.93
C THR A 34 5.42 9.60 18.10
N THR A 35 6.62 9.90 18.64
CA THR A 35 7.65 10.59 17.87
C THR A 35 8.11 9.78 16.66
N LEU A 36 8.29 8.47 16.82
CA LEU A 36 8.61 7.56 15.73
C LEU A 36 7.57 7.62 14.61
N LEU A 37 6.27 7.58 14.93
CA LEU A 37 5.18 7.69 13.94
C LEU A 37 5.20 9.03 13.20
N VAL A 38 5.56 10.13 13.86
CA VAL A 38 5.75 11.43 13.20
C VAL A 38 6.93 11.40 12.22
N LEU A 39 8.04 10.73 12.56
CA LEU A 39 9.17 10.56 11.65
C LEU A 39 8.81 9.70 10.44
N TYR A 40 8.09 8.59 10.66
CA TYR A 40 7.61 7.74 9.57
C TYR A 40 6.66 8.49 8.62
N ARG A 41 5.84 9.42 9.11
CA ARG A 41 5.04 10.30 8.23
C ARG A 41 5.90 11.13 7.30
N LEU A 42 7.02 11.65 7.78
CA LEU A 42 7.95 12.42 6.94
C LEU A 42 8.64 11.53 5.90
N GLN A 43 9.03 10.30 6.28
CA GLN A 43 9.59 9.32 5.35
C GLN A 43 8.56 8.91 4.29
N SER A 44 7.31 8.69 4.69
CA SER A 44 6.21 8.37 3.78
C SER A 44 6.00 9.48 2.76
N ARG A 45 5.90 10.74 3.19
CA ARG A 45 5.80 11.89 2.27
C ARG A 45 6.94 11.91 1.25
N ALA A 46 8.17 11.71 1.71
CA ALA A 46 9.33 11.69 0.84
C ALA A 46 9.28 10.52 -0.16
N ALA A 47 8.87 9.33 0.28
CA ALA A 47 8.73 8.15 -0.59
C ALA A 47 7.57 8.32 -1.60
N SER A 48 6.42 8.85 -1.18
CA SER A 48 5.27 9.14 -2.05
C SER A 48 5.60 10.20 -3.10
N GLN A 49 6.36 11.24 -2.74
CA GLN A 49 6.84 12.24 -3.69
C GLN A 49 7.77 11.62 -4.73
N GLU A 50 8.78 10.86 -4.29
CA GLU A 50 9.71 10.16 -5.20
C GLU A 50 8.97 9.21 -6.15
N LEU A 51 7.99 8.45 -5.63
CA LEU A 51 7.15 7.56 -6.44
C LEU A 51 6.35 8.34 -7.50
N THR A 52 5.79 9.48 -7.13
CA THR A 52 5.01 10.33 -8.03
C THR A 52 5.88 10.89 -9.15
N GLU A 53 7.06 11.43 -8.81
CA GLU A 53 8.03 11.96 -9.78
C GLU A 53 8.44 10.87 -10.79
N LYS A 54 8.76 9.65 -10.31
CA LYS A 54 9.12 8.52 -11.19
C LYS A 54 7.97 8.07 -12.08
N ARG A 55 6.75 8.04 -11.54
CA ARG A 55 5.54 7.71 -12.30
C ARG A 55 5.30 8.71 -13.44
N GLU A 56 5.46 10.00 -13.17
CA GLU A 56 5.27 11.06 -14.15
C GLU A 56 6.34 11.02 -15.25
N GLU A 57 7.62 10.86 -14.88
CA GLU A 57 8.73 10.74 -15.84
C GLU A 57 8.52 9.53 -16.76
N MET A 58 8.18 8.36 -16.19
CA MET A 58 7.88 7.14 -16.92
C MET A 58 6.70 7.33 -17.89
N ARG A 59 5.57 7.88 -17.41
CA ARG A 59 4.36 8.11 -18.24
C ARG A 59 4.62 9.12 -19.36
N ALA A 60 5.41 10.17 -19.11
CA ALA A 60 5.76 11.16 -20.12
C ALA A 60 6.61 10.54 -21.24
N LEU A 61 7.61 9.73 -20.88
CA LEU A 61 8.46 9.04 -21.85
C LEU A 61 7.66 8.00 -22.64
N TYR A 62 6.85 7.17 -21.96
CA TYR A 62 6.00 6.18 -22.61
C TYR A 62 5.09 6.81 -23.66
N ARG A 63 4.39 7.90 -23.32
CA ARG A 63 3.53 8.63 -24.26
C ARG A 63 4.31 9.21 -25.45
N SER A 64 5.50 9.74 -25.20
CA SER A 64 6.37 10.27 -26.25
C SER A 64 6.83 9.18 -27.22
N LEU A 65 7.21 8.00 -26.70
CA LEU A 65 7.60 6.86 -27.53
C LEU A 65 6.43 6.33 -28.36
N ARG A 66 5.24 6.20 -27.78
CA ARG A 66 4.03 5.79 -28.52
C ARG A 66 3.68 6.76 -29.64
N LYS A 67 3.85 8.06 -29.42
CA LYS A 67 3.63 9.07 -30.46
C LYS A 67 4.65 8.94 -31.59
N ALA A 68 5.93 8.73 -31.28
CA ALA A 68 6.97 8.51 -32.28
C ALA A 68 6.72 7.22 -33.09
N GLU A 69 6.37 6.13 -32.41
CA GLU A 69 6.04 4.84 -33.03
C GLU A 69 4.87 4.97 -34.01
N SER A 70 3.81 5.70 -33.64
CA SER A 70 2.68 5.99 -34.54
C SER A 70 3.05 6.79 -35.79
N ALA A 71 4.18 7.50 -35.75
CA ALA A 71 4.75 8.23 -36.88
C ALA A 71 5.78 7.39 -37.66
N GLY A 72 5.92 6.10 -37.35
CA GLY A 72 6.89 5.20 -37.99
C GLY A 72 8.34 5.39 -37.49
N ILE A 73 8.54 6.13 -36.40
CA ILE A 73 9.87 6.41 -35.85
C ILE A 73 10.12 5.47 -34.65
N SER A 74 11.16 4.64 -34.76
CA SER A 74 11.64 3.83 -33.64
C SER A 74 12.81 4.53 -32.95
N PHE A 75 12.79 4.57 -31.61
CA PHE A 75 13.86 5.14 -30.79
C PHE A 75 14.33 4.12 -29.73
N PRO A 76 15.26 3.22 -30.08
CA PRO A 76 15.73 2.14 -29.21
C PRO A 76 16.27 2.63 -27.85
N LEU A 77 17.03 3.74 -27.85
CA LEU A 77 17.57 4.33 -26.62
C LEU A 77 16.46 4.82 -25.67
N GLY A 78 15.34 5.30 -26.21
CA GLY A 78 14.19 5.68 -25.40
C GLY A 78 13.51 4.48 -24.78
N THR A 79 13.42 3.36 -25.50
CA THR A 79 12.90 2.10 -24.96
C THR A 79 13.78 1.60 -23.80
N GLN A 80 15.11 1.64 -23.97
CA GLN A 80 16.05 1.30 -22.90
C GLN A 80 15.90 2.22 -21.67
N ARG A 81 15.76 3.54 -21.89
CA ARG A 81 15.50 4.50 -20.79
C ARG A 81 14.17 4.22 -20.11
N LEU A 82 13.12 3.86 -20.86
CA LEU A 82 11.82 3.51 -20.31
C LEU A 82 11.90 2.26 -19.43
N SER A 83 12.63 1.22 -19.84
CA SER A 83 12.89 0.04 -19.00
C SER A 83 13.59 0.42 -17.70
N LYS A 84 14.62 1.28 -17.76
CA LYS A 84 15.30 1.77 -16.55
C LYS A 84 14.37 2.57 -15.63
N LEU A 85 13.52 3.43 -16.20
CA LEU A 85 12.52 4.18 -15.42
C LEU A 85 11.48 3.26 -14.76
N LEU A 86 11.12 2.15 -15.41
CA LEU A 86 10.24 1.15 -14.82
C LEU A 86 10.89 0.48 -13.61
N GLU A 87 12.19 0.17 -13.67
CA GLU A 87 12.95 -0.35 -12.53
C GLU A 87 13.04 0.68 -11.39
N GLU A 88 13.37 1.93 -11.71
CA GLU A 88 13.41 3.03 -10.73
C GLU A 88 12.03 3.26 -10.07
N TYR A 89 10.95 3.19 -10.86
CA TYR A 89 9.57 3.28 -10.37
C TYR A 89 9.22 2.13 -9.42
N ARG A 90 9.54 0.88 -9.79
CA ARG A 90 9.32 -0.29 -8.92
C ARG A 90 10.13 -0.22 -7.62
N ALA A 91 11.36 0.29 -7.69
CA ALA A 91 12.17 0.51 -6.49
C ALA A 91 11.54 1.57 -5.57
N ALA A 92 11.00 2.66 -6.14
CA ALA A 92 10.28 3.67 -5.36
C ALA A 92 8.98 3.12 -4.75
N GLU A 93 8.26 2.26 -5.48
CA GLU A 93 7.07 1.57 -4.98
C GLU A 93 7.40 0.68 -3.77
N GLY A 94 8.43 -0.16 -3.89
CA GLY A 94 8.90 -1.00 -2.79
C GLY A 94 9.37 -0.20 -1.57
N LYS A 95 10.00 0.97 -1.78
CA LYS A 95 10.40 1.85 -0.68
C LYS A 95 9.20 2.43 0.08
N LEU A 96 8.14 2.83 -0.62
CA LEU A 96 6.90 3.29 0.04
C LEU A 96 6.24 2.14 0.82
N ALA A 97 6.25 0.93 0.26
CA ALA A 97 5.74 -0.27 0.93
C ALA A 97 6.53 -0.63 2.20
N GLU A 98 7.87 -0.54 2.20
CA GLU A 98 8.68 -0.76 3.42
C GLU A 98 8.40 0.30 4.49
N VAL A 99 8.26 1.57 4.12
CA VAL A 99 7.82 2.61 5.08
C VAL A 99 6.43 2.28 5.62
N GLY A 100 5.52 1.77 4.78
CA GLY A 100 4.20 1.32 5.20
C GLY A 100 4.22 0.18 6.22
N LYS A 101 5.08 -0.81 6.01
CA LYS A 101 5.31 -1.91 6.95
C LYS A 101 5.80 -1.40 8.30
N ASP A 102 6.79 -0.51 8.29
CA ASP A 102 7.33 0.12 9.49
C ASP A 102 6.27 0.92 10.25
N ILE A 103 5.40 1.64 9.51
CA ILE A 103 4.24 2.34 10.09
C ILE A 103 3.28 1.36 10.74
N CYS A 104 2.91 0.25 10.07
CA CYS A 104 2.03 -0.76 10.66
C CYS A 104 2.58 -1.29 11.97
N LEU A 105 3.86 -1.70 11.98
CA LEU A 105 4.52 -2.20 13.19
C LEU A 105 4.56 -1.14 14.30
N ALA A 106 4.86 0.12 13.96
CA ALA A 106 4.91 1.20 14.93
C ALA A 106 3.52 1.55 15.49
N LEU A 107 2.47 1.51 14.68
CA LEU A 107 1.08 1.76 15.10
C LEU A 107 0.63 0.70 16.11
N ASP A 108 0.86 -0.57 15.79
CA ASP A 108 0.39 -1.68 16.62
C ASP A 108 1.23 -1.81 17.90
N PHE A 109 2.54 -1.52 17.81
CA PHE A 109 3.37 -1.36 18.99
C PHE A 109 2.90 -0.19 19.87
N TRP A 110 2.61 0.96 19.28
CA TRP A 110 2.13 2.12 20.01
C TRP A 110 0.81 1.82 20.74
N GLN A 111 -0.12 1.13 20.08
CA GLN A 111 -1.33 0.60 20.71
C GLN A 111 -1.02 -0.28 21.92
N SER A 112 -0.08 -1.23 21.78
CA SER A 112 0.34 -2.12 22.88
C SER A 112 0.93 -1.38 24.09
N THR A 113 1.42 -0.15 23.90
CA THR A 113 1.93 0.70 24.98
C THR A 113 0.85 1.51 25.71
N GLY A 114 -0.42 1.33 25.34
CA GLY A 114 -1.56 2.03 25.94
C GLY A 114 -1.99 3.30 25.18
N ALA A 115 -1.67 3.38 23.88
CA ALA A 115 -2.31 4.38 23.02
C ALA A 115 -3.78 4.03 22.78
N THR A 116 -4.65 5.04 22.84
CA THR A 116 -6.10 4.89 22.69
C THR A 116 -6.54 5.29 21.28
N LEU A 117 -7.79 4.97 20.93
CA LEU A 117 -8.39 5.44 19.67
C LEU A 117 -8.35 6.97 19.58
N ASP A 118 -8.57 7.70 20.68
CA ASP A 118 -8.46 9.16 20.69
C ASP A 118 -7.05 9.63 20.31
N ASP A 119 -6.01 8.92 20.78
CA ASP A 119 -4.63 9.23 20.37
C ASP A 119 -4.45 9.02 18.86
N LEU A 120 -4.95 7.91 18.30
CA LEU A 120 -4.89 7.62 16.87
C LEU A 120 -5.64 8.66 16.03
N CYS A 121 -6.85 9.02 16.45
CA CYS A 121 -7.66 10.06 15.80
C CYS A 121 -6.96 11.42 15.86
N ASN A 122 -6.36 11.78 17.00
CA ASN A 122 -5.56 13.00 17.12
C ASN A 122 -4.33 12.97 16.20
N LEU A 123 -3.64 11.84 16.11
CA LEU A 123 -2.54 11.66 15.17
C LEU A 123 -3.05 11.92 13.74
N CYS A 124 -4.16 11.32 13.32
CA CYS A 124 -4.75 11.43 11.98
C CYS A 124 -5.56 12.72 11.74
N ASN A 125 -5.75 13.57 12.74
CA ASN A 125 -6.61 14.75 12.69
C ASN A 125 -8.05 14.41 12.25
N ARG A 126 -8.63 13.41 12.93
CA ARG A 126 -10.02 12.93 12.79
C ARG A 126 -10.78 13.08 14.10
N ASP A 127 -12.10 13.19 13.99
CA ASP A 127 -13.01 13.15 15.12
C ASP A 127 -13.15 11.71 15.65
N PRO A 128 -12.80 11.43 16.93
CA PRO A 128 -12.95 10.10 17.51
C PRO A 128 -14.40 9.59 17.56
N GLU A 129 -15.40 10.46 17.67
CA GLU A 129 -16.81 10.02 17.72
C GLU A 129 -17.24 9.44 16.38
N GLN A 130 -16.96 10.15 15.28
CA GLN A 130 -17.24 9.67 13.91
C GLN A 130 -16.52 8.35 13.61
N VAL A 131 -15.24 8.24 13.98
CA VAL A 131 -14.48 7.00 13.74
C VAL A 131 -15.11 5.84 14.52
N ARG A 132 -15.53 6.02 15.78
CA ARG A 132 -16.17 4.95 16.56
C ARG A 132 -17.46 4.44 15.94
N GLU A 133 -18.22 5.30 15.24
CA GLU A 133 -19.46 4.90 14.55
C GLU A 133 -19.18 4.07 13.28
N GLU A 134 -18.02 4.29 12.64
CA GLU A 134 -17.60 3.61 11.41
C GLU A 134 -16.83 2.29 11.68
N LEU A 135 -16.23 2.14 12.85
CA LEU A 135 -15.37 0.99 13.18
C LEU A 135 -16.13 -0.34 13.16
N ASP A 136 -15.56 -1.32 12.47
CA ASP A 136 -16.03 -2.69 12.54
C ASP A 136 -15.49 -3.37 13.81
N PRO A 137 -16.31 -4.10 14.61
CA PRO A 137 -15.85 -4.77 15.82
C PRO A 137 -14.71 -5.79 15.62
N THR A 138 -14.48 -6.23 14.38
CA THR A 138 -13.38 -7.15 14.01
C THR A 138 -12.04 -6.44 13.85
N GLU A 139 -12.03 -5.12 13.65
CA GLU A 139 -10.82 -4.30 13.52
C GLU A 139 -10.24 -4.04 14.91
N LYS A 140 -9.08 -4.66 15.18
CA LYS A 140 -8.47 -4.61 16.51
C LYS A 140 -7.19 -3.81 16.53
N LEU A 141 -6.47 -3.77 15.42
CA LEU A 141 -5.17 -3.13 15.32
C LEU A 141 -5.28 -1.73 14.73
N PHE A 142 -4.44 -0.81 15.20
CA PHE A 142 -4.38 0.53 14.63
C PHE A 142 -3.97 0.53 13.16
N SER A 143 -3.10 -0.39 12.75
CA SER A 143 -2.72 -0.55 11.34
C SER A 143 -3.92 -0.93 10.45
N GLU A 144 -4.81 -1.81 10.93
CA GLU A 144 -6.05 -2.21 10.26
C GLU A 144 -7.00 -1.01 10.13
N MET A 145 -7.22 -0.29 11.23
CA MET A 145 -8.10 0.89 11.25
C MET A 145 -7.64 1.98 10.28
N VAL A 146 -6.33 2.26 10.22
CA VAL A 146 -5.76 3.21 9.25
C VAL A 146 -5.99 2.75 7.81
N PHE A 147 -5.83 1.45 7.54
CA PHE A 147 -6.01 0.89 6.20
C PHE A 147 -7.47 0.94 5.73
N ALA A 148 -8.41 0.52 6.58
CA ALA A 148 -9.83 0.40 6.25
C ALA A 148 -10.51 1.76 6.11
N HIS A 149 -10.27 2.66 7.08
CA HIS A 149 -10.98 3.94 7.21
C HIS A 149 -10.23 5.14 6.62
N ASN A 150 -9.08 4.91 5.99
CA ASN A 150 -8.25 5.94 5.37
C ASN A 150 -8.01 7.12 6.33
N LEU A 151 -7.64 6.84 7.58
CA LEU A 151 -7.87 7.77 8.69
C LEU A 151 -7.26 9.16 8.49
N ASP A 152 -6.07 9.29 7.90
CA ASP A 152 -5.47 10.60 7.64
C ASP A 152 -5.74 11.16 6.23
N TYR A 153 -6.51 10.45 5.40
CA TYR A 153 -6.98 10.93 4.12
C TYR A 153 -8.24 11.78 4.29
N LYS A 154 -8.13 13.06 3.95
CA LYS A 154 -9.26 13.96 3.85
C LYS A 154 -9.70 13.92 2.40
N ASP A 155 -10.92 13.49 2.10
CA ASP A 155 -11.46 13.47 0.74
C ASP A 155 -12.14 14.82 0.40
N PRO A 156 -11.41 15.85 -0.08
CA PRO A 156 -11.99 17.16 -0.36
C PRO A 156 -12.96 17.16 -1.53
N ARG A 157 -12.91 16.14 -2.41
CA ARG A 157 -13.63 16.11 -3.68
C ARG A 157 -14.73 15.05 -3.72
N ASN A 158 -14.78 14.18 -2.70
CA ASN A 158 -15.65 13.00 -2.66
C ASN A 158 -15.56 12.20 -3.96
N ALA A 159 -14.33 11.94 -4.41
CA ALA A 159 -14.08 11.34 -5.72
C ALA A 159 -14.47 9.85 -5.77
N GLY A 160 -14.60 9.20 -4.61
CA GLY A 160 -14.86 7.76 -4.50
C GLY A 160 -13.61 6.90 -4.64
N TRP A 161 -12.42 7.50 -4.77
CA TRP A 161 -11.12 6.81 -4.77
C TRP A 161 -10.05 7.63 -4.03
N VAL A 162 -8.99 6.96 -3.59
CA VAL A 162 -7.84 7.59 -2.93
C VAL A 162 -6.91 8.20 -3.97
N GLU A 163 -6.73 9.52 -3.92
CA GLU A 163 -5.79 10.25 -4.77
C GLU A 163 -4.43 10.38 -4.07
N TYR A 164 -3.35 10.12 -4.81
CA TYR A 164 -1.98 10.27 -4.29
C TYR A 164 -1.56 11.74 -4.09
N GLU A 165 -2.32 12.69 -4.65
CA GLU A 165 -2.04 14.13 -4.57
C GLU A 165 -2.47 14.74 -3.23
N ILE A 166 -3.38 14.07 -2.52
CA ILE A 166 -3.85 14.49 -1.19
C ILE A 166 -2.83 14.04 -0.14
N ASP A 167 -2.39 14.94 0.74
CA ASP A 167 -1.42 14.62 1.79
C ASP A 167 -2.03 13.69 2.86
N ALA A 168 -1.86 12.38 2.67
CA ALA A 168 -2.34 11.32 3.56
C ALA A 168 -1.23 10.26 3.79
N PRO A 169 -0.12 10.64 4.44
CA PRO A 169 1.09 9.84 4.46
C PRO A 169 0.95 8.49 5.17
N LEU A 170 0.09 8.36 6.19
CA LEU A 170 -0.15 7.04 6.80
C LEU A 170 -0.98 6.18 5.85
N THR A 171 -2.11 6.68 5.36
CA THR A 171 -3.01 5.93 4.48
C THR A 171 -2.27 5.43 3.24
N HIS A 172 -1.51 6.29 2.56
CA HIS A 172 -0.80 5.92 1.34
C HIS A 172 0.26 4.84 1.58
N ALA A 173 1.09 4.99 2.60
CA ALA A 173 2.15 4.04 2.90
C ALA A 173 1.59 2.71 3.38
N VAL A 174 0.63 2.72 4.31
CA VAL A 174 -0.03 1.51 4.80
C VAL A 174 -0.68 0.75 3.64
N LYS A 175 -1.44 1.43 2.76
CA LYS A 175 -2.01 0.77 1.58
C LYS A 175 -0.95 0.22 0.63
N ALA A 176 0.16 0.95 0.42
CA ALA A 176 1.26 0.45 -0.41
C ALA A 176 1.83 -0.86 0.15
N HIS A 177 2.00 -0.95 1.48
CA HIS A 177 2.45 -2.19 2.13
C HIS A 177 1.48 -3.36 1.91
N TRP A 178 0.19 -3.17 2.16
CA TRP A 178 -0.79 -4.25 1.98
C TRP A 178 -0.89 -4.68 0.51
N ILE A 179 -0.86 -3.73 -0.44
CA ILE A 179 -0.83 -4.04 -1.87
C ILE A 179 0.44 -4.81 -2.26
N ASP A 180 1.59 -4.45 -1.68
CA ASP A 180 2.85 -5.16 -1.91
C ASP A 180 2.76 -6.62 -1.46
N LEU A 181 2.20 -6.87 -0.27
CA LEU A 181 1.95 -8.23 0.21
C LEU A 181 1.04 -9.02 -0.74
N VAL A 182 -0.06 -8.40 -1.19
CA VAL A 182 -1.00 -9.03 -2.14
C VAL A 182 -0.32 -9.37 -3.46
N ARG A 183 0.59 -8.53 -3.96
CA ARG A 183 1.23 -8.75 -5.27
C ARG A 183 2.40 -9.74 -5.19
N HIS A 184 3.17 -9.70 -4.11
CA HIS A 184 4.49 -10.33 -4.06
C HIS A 184 4.57 -11.55 -3.14
N THR A 185 3.56 -11.84 -2.32
CA THR A 185 3.55 -13.02 -1.45
C THR A 185 2.47 -14.02 -1.84
N GLU A 186 2.72 -15.32 -1.65
CA GLU A 186 1.74 -16.37 -1.91
C GLU A 186 0.54 -16.28 -0.94
N SER A 187 0.82 -16.06 0.35
CA SER A 187 -0.21 -15.88 1.37
C SER A 187 -1.09 -14.66 1.11
N GLY A 188 -0.49 -13.53 0.72
CA GLY A 188 -1.22 -12.31 0.36
C GLY A 188 -2.11 -12.51 -0.86
N ARG A 189 -1.61 -13.15 -1.93
CA ARG A 189 -2.43 -13.51 -3.10
C ARG A 189 -3.60 -14.40 -2.72
N LYS A 190 -3.36 -15.43 -1.91
CA LYS A 190 -4.39 -16.37 -1.45
C LYS A 190 -5.46 -15.65 -0.63
N ALA A 191 -5.06 -14.85 0.35
CA ALA A 191 -5.98 -14.10 1.20
C ALA A 191 -6.83 -13.10 0.39
N ALA A 192 -6.21 -12.37 -0.56
CA ALA A 192 -6.93 -11.46 -1.44
C ALA A 192 -7.95 -12.20 -2.32
N HIS A 193 -7.59 -13.38 -2.84
CA HIS A 193 -8.48 -14.22 -3.63
C HIS A 193 -9.66 -14.74 -2.81
N GLU A 194 -9.43 -15.22 -1.60
CA GLU A 194 -10.48 -15.67 -0.68
C GLU A 194 -11.42 -14.53 -0.30
N ALA A 195 -10.88 -13.35 0.02
CA ALA A 195 -11.66 -12.15 0.30
C ALA A 195 -12.50 -11.73 -0.93
N PHE A 196 -11.92 -11.73 -2.13
CA PHE A 196 -12.64 -11.43 -3.36
C PHE A 196 -13.82 -12.37 -3.59
N LYS A 197 -13.60 -13.69 -3.40
CA LYS A 197 -14.67 -14.70 -3.51
C LYS A 197 -15.78 -14.48 -2.49
N SER A 198 -15.44 -14.07 -1.27
CA SER A 198 -16.43 -13.83 -0.22
C SER A 198 -17.25 -12.56 -0.46
N VAL A 199 -16.64 -11.50 -1.00
CA VAL A 199 -17.30 -10.20 -1.20
C VAL A 199 -18.05 -10.14 -2.53
N PHE A 200 -17.53 -10.81 -3.55
CA PHE A 200 -18.10 -10.86 -4.90
C PHE A 200 -18.38 -12.30 -5.33
N PRO A 201 -19.26 -13.03 -4.61
CA PRO A 201 -19.53 -14.44 -4.89
C PRO A 201 -20.03 -14.63 -6.33
N GLU A 202 -20.88 -13.75 -6.83
CA GLU A 202 -21.40 -13.82 -8.19
C GLU A 202 -20.31 -13.70 -9.26
N ILE A 203 -19.29 -12.84 -9.05
CA ILE A 203 -18.18 -12.70 -9.99
C ILE A 203 -17.28 -13.93 -9.92
N ALA A 204 -17.02 -14.43 -8.71
CA ALA A 204 -16.23 -15.63 -8.51
C ALA A 204 -16.89 -16.90 -9.05
N GLU A 205 -18.22 -17.00 -8.95
CA GLU A 205 -18.99 -18.14 -9.44
C GLU A 205 -18.99 -18.24 -10.96
N ASN A 206 -18.90 -17.10 -11.65
CA ASN A 206 -18.84 -17.00 -13.10
C ASN A 206 -17.39 -16.91 -13.64
N ALA A 207 -16.38 -17.05 -12.77
CA ALA A 207 -14.99 -17.00 -13.19
C ALA A 207 -14.59 -18.29 -13.91
N LEU A 208 -14.02 -18.16 -15.11
CA LEU A 208 -13.50 -19.27 -15.90
C LEU A 208 -11.96 -19.33 -15.77
N THR A 209 -11.44 -20.53 -15.59
CA THR A 209 -10.00 -20.80 -15.53
C THR A 209 -9.52 -21.26 -16.92
N VAL A 210 -8.50 -20.61 -17.46
CA VAL A 210 -7.88 -21.06 -18.71
C VAL A 210 -6.86 -22.15 -18.41
N VAL A 211 -7.05 -23.33 -19.00
CA VAL A 211 -6.11 -24.46 -18.92
C VAL A 211 -5.63 -24.80 -20.32
N THR A 212 -4.31 -24.86 -20.51
CA THR A 212 -3.72 -25.31 -21.77
C THR A 212 -3.48 -26.82 -21.70
N ASP A 213 -4.05 -27.56 -22.65
CA ASP A 213 -3.85 -29.00 -22.76
C ASP A 213 -2.50 -29.38 -23.40
N ALA A 214 -2.26 -30.68 -23.58
CA ALA A 214 -1.03 -31.19 -24.16
C ALA A 214 -0.83 -30.82 -25.64
N ASP A 215 -1.91 -30.48 -26.34
CA ASP A 215 -1.93 -30.09 -27.75
C ASP A 215 -1.83 -28.57 -27.93
N GLY A 216 -1.78 -27.82 -26.82
CA GLY A 216 -1.65 -26.36 -26.81
C GLY A 216 -2.98 -25.61 -26.90
N ILE A 217 -4.11 -26.31 -26.83
CA ILE A 217 -5.45 -25.72 -26.90
C ILE A 217 -5.81 -25.15 -25.53
N GLN A 218 -6.34 -23.93 -25.51
CA GLN A 218 -6.78 -23.25 -24.30
C GLN A 218 -8.27 -23.52 -24.04
N HIS A 219 -8.56 -24.26 -22.98
CA HIS A 219 -9.91 -24.58 -22.52
C HIS A 219 -10.32 -23.66 -21.37
N LEU A 220 -11.59 -23.27 -21.36
CA LEU A 220 -12.25 -22.51 -20.31
C LEU A 220 -12.93 -23.49 -19.37
N ILE A 221 -12.45 -23.57 -18.14
CA ILE A 221 -12.98 -24.46 -17.11
C ILE A 221 -13.74 -23.63 -16.08
N ASP A 222 -14.99 -24.00 -15.79
CA ASP A 222 -15.78 -23.33 -14.76
C ASP A 222 -15.34 -23.73 -13.33
N LYS A 223 -16.03 -23.18 -12.32
CA LYS A 223 -15.75 -23.46 -10.90
C LYS A 223 -15.95 -24.93 -10.50
N ASP A 224 -16.76 -25.68 -11.24
CA ASP A 224 -17.10 -27.08 -10.97
C ASP A 224 -16.19 -28.05 -11.75
N GLY A 225 -15.24 -27.51 -12.52
CA GLY A 225 -14.30 -28.28 -13.32
C GLY A 225 -14.86 -28.69 -14.69
N VAL A 226 -15.98 -28.09 -15.11
CA VAL A 226 -16.61 -28.37 -16.40
C VAL A 226 -15.94 -27.52 -17.47
N ASP A 227 -15.53 -28.17 -18.55
CA ASP A 227 -15.10 -27.49 -19.76
C ASP A 227 -16.30 -26.86 -20.46
N VAL A 228 -16.28 -25.53 -20.55
CA VAL A 228 -17.36 -24.73 -21.14
C VAL A 228 -17.03 -24.20 -22.53
N GLY A 229 -15.82 -24.47 -23.05
CA GLY A 229 -15.42 -24.07 -24.40
C GLY A 229 -13.94 -23.71 -24.52
N THR A 230 -13.50 -23.37 -25.74
CA THR A 230 -12.12 -22.98 -26.03
C THR A 230 -11.98 -21.48 -26.24
N VAL A 231 -10.82 -20.90 -25.94
CA VAL A 231 -10.55 -19.44 -26.04
C VAL A 231 -10.52 -18.94 -27.50
N ASP A 232 -10.35 -19.82 -28.47
CA ASP A 232 -10.21 -19.49 -29.90
C ASP A 232 -11.56 -19.37 -30.68
N GLU A 233 -12.71 -19.27 -30.00
CA GLU A 233 -14.02 -18.95 -30.62
C GLU A 233 -14.52 -17.53 -30.32
#